data_AF-A0A2D7S396-F1
#
_entry.id   AF-A0A2D7S396-F1
#
_cell.length_a   1.000
_cell.length_b   1.000
_cell.length_c   1.000
_cell.angle_alpha   90.00
_cell.angle_beta   90.00
_cell.angle_gamma   90.00
#
_symmetry.space_group_name_H-M   'P 1'
#
loop_
_entity.id
_entity.type
_entity.pdbx_description
1 polymer ?
#
loop_
_entity_poly.entity_id
_entity_poly.type
_entity_poly.pdbx_seq_one_letter_code
_entity_poly.pdbx_strand_id
1 'polypeptide(L)'
;MLSALLFPTNLIISVFFAAILPSFIVLLSNIAINLGKISSYYEINYLCKLLIIEKSSSNFKKLSKLTKQNTKQNMWDLCREIIK
;
A
#
# COMPACT_ATOMS: atom_id res chain seq x y z
N MET A 1 1.21 51.42 5.12
CA MET A 1 -0.12 50.85 4.82
C MET A 1 -0.07 49.47 4.15
N LEU A 2 0.92 49.16 3.30
CA LEU A 2 1.01 47.86 2.61
C LEU A 2 1.30 46.66 3.55
N SER A 3 2.09 46.85 4.61
CA SER A 3 2.45 45.81 5.59
C SER A 3 1.31 45.41 6.54
N ALA A 4 0.29 46.27 6.72
CA ALA A 4 -0.85 46.01 7.59
C ALA A 4 -1.90 45.07 6.94
N LEU A 5 -1.95 45.02 5.60
CA LEU A 5 -2.80 44.10 4.83
C LEU A 5 -2.15 42.72 4.62
N LEU A 6 -0.82 42.62 4.75
CA LEU A 6 -0.06 41.36 4.69
C LEU A 6 -0.24 40.50 5.95
N PHE A 7 -0.38 41.10 7.12
CA PHE A 7 -0.55 40.36 8.39
C PHE A 7 -1.83 39.49 8.44
N PRO A 8 -3.04 40.02 8.14
CA PRO A 8 -4.27 39.23 8.20
C PRO A 8 -4.36 38.20 7.06
N THR A 9 -3.84 38.51 5.87
CA THR A 9 -3.90 37.59 4.72
C THR A 9 -3.02 36.36 4.92
N ASN A 10 -1.80 36.53 5.42
CA ASN A 10 -0.90 35.40 5.75
C ASN A 10 -1.47 34.51 6.88
N LEU A 11 -2.14 35.11 7.87
CA LEU A 11 -2.80 34.37 8.94
C LEU A 11 -3.96 33.50 8.41
N ILE A 12 -4.81 34.08 7.55
CA ILE A 12 -5.93 33.35 6.92
C ILE A 12 -5.43 32.19 6.05
N ILE A 13 -4.39 32.45 5.24
CA ILE A 13 -3.77 31.42 4.39
C ILE A 13 -3.21 30.29 5.27
N SER A 14 -2.47 30.62 6.34
CA SER A 14 -1.90 29.64 7.26
C SER A 14 -2.97 28.76 7.92
N VAL A 15 -4.07 29.35 8.39
CA VAL A 15 -5.19 28.61 8.99
C VAL A 15 -5.87 27.69 7.97
N PHE A 16 -6.05 28.15 6.73
CA PHE A 16 -6.65 27.36 5.66
C PHE A 16 -5.79 26.14 5.29
N PHE A 17 -4.48 26.33 5.15
CA PHE A 17 -3.54 25.22 4.92
C PHE A 17 -3.52 24.25 6.10
N ALA A 18 -3.51 24.76 7.35
CA ALA A 18 -3.55 23.92 8.54
C ALA A 18 -4.81 23.04 8.63
N ALA A 19 -5.94 23.51 8.09
CA ALA A 19 -7.18 22.74 8.06
C ALA A 19 -7.24 21.71 6.91
N ILE A 20 -6.76 22.07 5.71
CA ILE A 20 -6.92 21.23 4.52
C ILE A 20 -5.83 20.17 4.39
N LEU A 21 -4.58 20.51 4.73
CA LEU A 21 -3.45 19.58 4.66
C LEU A 21 -3.71 18.25 5.39
N PRO A 22 -4.18 18.22 6.66
CA PRO A 22 -4.42 16.94 7.34
C PRO A 22 -5.53 16.13 6.67
N SER A 23 -6.61 16.77 6.21
CA SER A 23 -7.68 16.08 5.48
C SER A 23 -7.17 15.44 4.19
N PHE A 24 -6.34 16.17 3.44
CA PHE A 24 -5.73 15.68 2.21
C PHE A 24 -4.74 14.54 2.47
N ILE A 25 -3.94 14.63 3.53
CA ILE A 25 -3.02 13.56 3.95
C ILE A 25 -3.79 12.28 4.30
N VAL A 26 -4.90 12.38 5.03
CA VAL A 26 -5.74 11.22 5.38
C VAL A 26 -6.34 10.59 4.12
N LEU A 27 -6.85 11.40 3.20
CA LEU A 27 -7.39 10.91 1.92
C LEU A 27 -6.32 10.17 1.10
N LEU A 28 -5.16 10.78 0.90
CA LEU A 28 -4.05 10.17 0.15
C LEU A 28 -3.54 8.90 0.83
N SER A 29 -3.47 8.90 2.16
CA SER A 29 -3.04 7.73 2.94
C SER A 29 -4.02 6.57 2.78
N ASN A 30 -5.33 6.83 2.80
CA ASN A 30 -6.35 5.79 2.57
C ASN A 30 -6.24 5.20 1.17
N ILE A 31 -6.05 6.06 0.16
CA ILE A 31 -5.83 5.63 -1.24
C ILE A 31 -4.56 4.76 -1.32
N ALA A 32 -3.45 5.23 -0.75
CA ALA A 32 -2.17 4.51 -0.76
C ALA A 32 -2.26 3.13 -0.08
N ILE A 33 -2.94 3.03 1.07
CA ILE A 33 -3.14 1.76 1.78
C ILE A 33 -3.94 0.77 0.91
N ASN A 34 -5.01 1.24 0.26
CA ASN A 34 -5.81 0.37 -0.61
C ASN A 34 -5.04 -0.07 -1.86
N LEU A 35 -4.28 0.84 -2.48
CA LEU A 35 -3.38 0.51 -3.59
C LEU A 35 -2.31 -0.51 -3.15
N GLY A 36 -1.76 -0.36 -1.95
CA GLY A 36 -0.80 -1.29 -1.38
C GLY A 36 -1.37 -2.71 -1.25
N LYS A 37 -2.60 -2.84 -0.73
CA LYS A 37 -3.29 -4.15 -0.64
C LYS A 37 -3.50 -4.80 -2.00
N ILE A 38 -3.93 -4.02 -2.99
CA ILE A 38 -4.13 -4.51 -4.37
C ILE A 38 -2.79 -4.95 -4.97
N SER A 39 -1.76 -4.13 -4.84
CA SER A 39 -0.41 -4.44 -5.33
C SER A 39 0.12 -5.75 -4.73
N SER A 40 0.04 -5.89 -3.39
CA SER A 40 0.44 -7.12 -2.71
C SER A 40 -0.35 -8.34 -3.18
N TYR A 41 -1.66 -8.21 -3.43
CA TYR A 41 -2.46 -9.31 -3.97
C TYR A 41 -1.99 -9.73 -5.37
N TYR A 42 -1.73 -8.77 -6.27
CA TYR A 42 -1.21 -9.07 -7.61
C TYR A 42 0.16 -9.73 -7.57
N GLU A 43 1.05 -9.26 -6.69
CA GLU A 43 2.37 -9.86 -6.51
C GLU A 43 2.27 -11.30 -6.00
N ILE A 44 1.44 -11.56 -4.99
CA ILE A 44 1.17 -12.90 -4.48
C ILE A 44 0.59 -13.80 -5.58
N ASN A 45 -0.41 -13.32 -6.33
CA ASN A 45 -1.03 -14.07 -7.44
C ASN A 45 0.00 -14.42 -8.53
N TYR A 46 0.85 -13.46 -8.92
CA TYR A 46 1.92 -13.69 -9.88
C TYR A 46 2.90 -14.76 -9.38
N LEU A 47 3.37 -14.66 -8.13
CA LEU A 47 4.25 -15.65 -7.52
C LEU A 47 3.59 -17.03 -7.42
N CYS A 48 2.30 -17.10 -7.12
CA CYS A 48 1.55 -18.35 -7.06
C CYS A 48 1.44 -19.00 -8.45
N LYS A 49 1.15 -18.24 -9.50
CA LYS A 49 1.15 -18.75 -10.88
C LYS A 49 2.54 -19.25 -11.27
N LEU A 50 3.57 -18.50 -10.90
CA LEU A 50 4.94 -18.87 -11.20
C LEU A 50 5.38 -20.11 -10.42
N LEU A 51 4.92 -20.31 -9.18
CA LEU A 51 5.17 -21.53 -8.39
C LEU A 51 4.54 -22.80 -8.96
N ILE A 52 3.41 -22.68 -9.67
CA ILE A 52 2.79 -23.81 -10.38
C ILE A 52 3.66 -24.25 -11.57
N ILE A 53 4.19 -23.29 -12.32
CA ILE A 53 4.98 -23.56 -13.52
C ILE A 53 6.42 -23.96 -13.15
N GLU A 54 7.04 -23.17 -12.29
CA GLU A 54 8.42 -23.29 -11.85
C GLU A 54 8.43 -23.42 -10.33
N LYS A 55 8.54 -24.67 -9.85
CA LYS A 55 8.57 -25.06 -8.43
C LYS A 55 9.89 -24.66 -7.74
N SER A 56 10.32 -23.42 -7.95
CA SER A 56 11.57 -22.87 -7.46
C SER A 56 11.49 -22.50 -5.98
N SER A 57 12.51 -22.90 -5.23
CA SER A 57 12.67 -22.58 -3.81
C SER A 57 12.82 -21.07 -3.55
N SER A 58 13.30 -20.32 -4.53
CA SER A 58 13.44 -18.86 -4.46
C SER A 58 12.07 -18.16 -4.38
N ASN A 59 11.11 -18.64 -5.16
CA ASN A 59 9.75 -18.09 -5.18
C ASN A 59 9.00 -18.40 -3.88
N PHE A 60 9.23 -19.59 -3.27
CA PHE A 60 8.76 -19.89 -1.92
C PHE A 60 9.29 -18.92 -0.88
N LYS A 61 10.58 -18.57 -0.94
CA LYS A 61 11.19 -17.63 0.01
C LYS A 61 10.62 -16.22 -0.13
N LYS A 62 10.33 -15.77 -1.36
CA LYS A 62 9.68 -14.48 -1.61
C LYS A 62 8.23 -14.48 -1.12
N LEU A 63 7.47 -15.52 -1.46
CA LEU A 63 6.07 -15.66 -1.05
C LEU A 63 5.93 -15.71 0.47
N SER A 64 6.80 -16.46 1.16
CA SER A 64 6.88 -16.54 2.63
C SER A 64 7.00 -15.17 3.29
N LYS A 65 7.83 -14.28 2.73
CA LYS A 65 8.01 -12.92 3.26
C LYS A 65 6.77 -12.06 3.07
N LEU A 66 6.06 -12.21 1.95
CA LEU A 66 4.86 -11.45 1.63
C LEU A 66 3.64 -11.90 2.45
N THR A 67 3.46 -13.21 2.60
CA THR A 67 2.28 -13.79 3.30
C THR A 67 2.53 -14.07 4.79
N LYS A 68 3.76 -13.89 5.28
CA LYS A 68 4.20 -14.24 6.65
C LYS A 68 3.97 -15.71 7.02
N GLN A 69 3.86 -16.60 6.03
CA GLN A 69 3.71 -18.02 6.28
C GLN A 69 5.08 -18.70 6.40
N ASN A 70 5.18 -19.66 7.31
CA ASN A 70 6.44 -20.35 7.62
C ASN A 70 6.56 -21.71 6.90
N THR A 71 5.45 -22.30 6.44
CA THR A 71 5.42 -23.64 5.86
C THR A 71 5.10 -23.58 4.36
N LYS A 72 5.81 -24.40 3.58
CA LYS A 72 5.54 -24.53 2.13
C LYS A 72 4.13 -25.03 1.84
N GLN A 73 3.56 -25.83 2.75
CA GLN A 73 2.23 -26.41 2.57
C GLN A 73 1.13 -25.37 2.68
N ASN A 74 1.16 -24.52 3.72
CA ASN A 74 0.21 -23.41 3.83
C ASN A 74 0.29 -22.47 2.62
N MET A 75 1.50 -22.26 2.08
CA MET A 75 1.68 -21.43 0.87
C MET A 75 1.07 -22.08 -0.36
N TRP A 76 1.18 -23.41 -0.50
CA TRP A 76 0.52 -24.16 -1.58
C TRP A 76 -0.99 -24.08 -1.47
N ASP A 77 -1.54 -24.19 -0.27
CA ASP A 77 -2.98 -24.10 -0.03
C ASP A 77 -3.49 -22.69 -0.34
N LEU A 78 -2.76 -21.65 0.10
CA LEU A 78 -3.05 -20.25 -0.22
C LEU A 78 -3.00 -19.99 -1.74
N CYS A 79 -1.98 -20.49 -2.44
CA CYS A 79 -1.90 -20.34 -3.88
C CYS A 79 -3.00 -21.08 -4.63
N ARG A 80 -3.42 -22.25 -4.12
CA ARG A 80 -4.56 -23.00 -4.68
C ARG A 80 -5.85 -22.21 -4.51
N GLU A 81 -6.05 -21.54 -3.39
CA GLU A 81 -7.22 -20.70 -3.14
C GLU A 81 -7.26 -19.45 -4.03
N ILE A 82 -6.11 -18.80 -4.26
CA ILE A 82 -6.01 -17.59 -5.10
C ILE A 82 -6.20 -17.88 -6.60
N ILE A 83 -5.79 -19.07 -7.05
CA ILE A 83 -5.84 -19.46 -8.48
C ILE A 83 -7.16 -20.12 -8.86
N LYS A 84 -7.94 -20.58 -7.89
CA LYS A 84 -9.26 -21.21 -8.09
C LYS A 84 -10.26 -20.24 -8.70
#